data_AF-A0AB35Q8U4-F1
#
_entry.id   AF-A0AB35Q8U4-F1
#
_cell.length_a   1.000
_cell.length_b   1.000
_cell.length_c   1.000
_cell.angle_alpha   90.00
_cell.angle_beta   90.00
_cell.angle_gamma   90.00
#
_symmetry.space_group_name_H-M   'P 1'
#
loop_
_entity.id
_entity.type
_entity.pdbx_description
1 polymer ?
#
loop_
_entity_poly.entity_id
_entity_poly.type
_entity_poly.pdbx_seq_one_letter_code
_entity_poly.pdbx_strand_id
1 'polypeptide(L)' 'MKQGYIIHFRAHDEEGRPLFEGNRAVLVNCGEGGFVDPHELLDECNSMILTEHKWWRTPDGKKRSVDGVIIESVMKL' A
#
# COMPACT_ATOMS: atom_id res chain seq x y z
N MET A 1 -14.09 -1.31 -16.03
CA MET A 1 -12.87 -1.75 -16.74
C MET A 1 -11.73 -1.81 -15.72
N LYS A 2 -10.77 -2.74 -15.81
CA LYS A 2 -9.62 -2.74 -14.87
C LYS A 2 -8.41 -2.04 -15.49
N GLN A 3 -7.65 -1.30 -14.68
CA GLN A 3 -6.36 -0.72 -15.07
C GLN A 3 -5.27 -1.16 -14.09
N GLY A 4 -4.05 -1.34 -14.60
CA GLY A 4 -2.89 -1.74 -13.81
C GLY A 4 -2.03 -0.55 -13.38
N TYR A 5 -1.49 -0.63 -12.17
CA TYR A 5 -0.60 0.37 -11.60
C TYR A 5 0.54 -0.29 -10.84
N ILE A 6 1.69 0.39 -10.76
CA ILE A 6 2.73 0.15 -9.77
C ILE A 6 2.65 1.24 -8.72
N ILE A 7 2.51 0.85 -7.45
CA ILE A 7 2.57 1.76 -6.31
C ILE A 7 3.91 1.60 -5.58
N HIS A 8 4.49 2.71 -5.16
CA HIS A 8 5.59 2.75 -4.20
C HIS A 8 5.02 3.11 -2.84
N PHE A 9 5.33 2.34 -1.80
CA PHE A 9 4.74 2.51 -0.49
C PHE A 9 5.74 2.35 0.64
N ARG A 10 5.40 2.97 1.78
CA ARG A 10 6.09 2.85 3.05
C ARG A 10 5.12 2.42 4.15
N ALA A 11 5.40 1.30 4.77
CA ALA A 11 4.64 0.74 5.89
C ALA A 11 5.24 1.18 7.23
N HIS A 12 4.40 1.40 8.24
CA HIS A 12 4.79 1.88 9.56
C HIS A 12 4.05 1.19 10.71
N ASP A 13 4.63 1.24 11.91
CA ASP A 13 3.97 0.79 13.16
C ASP A 13 2.99 1.85 13.71
N GLU A 14 2.29 1.53 14.82
CA GLU A 14 1.38 2.45 15.54
C GLU A 14 2.05 3.77 15.95
N GLU A 15 3.37 3.78 16.15
CA GLU A 15 4.15 4.97 16.52
C GLU A 15 4.56 5.80 15.30
N GLY A 16 4.18 5.37 14.09
CA GLY A 16 4.53 6.00 12.83
C GLY A 16 5.97 5.75 12.38
N ARG A 17 6.67 4.78 12.97
CA ARG A 17 8.05 4.46 12.59
C ARG A 17 8.05 3.60 11.33
N PRO A 18 8.90 3.91 10.34
CA PRO A 18 8.97 3.14 9.11
C PRO A 18 9.51 1.73 9.38
N LEU A 19 8.81 0.73 8.86
CA LEU A 19 9.15 -0.68 8.99
C LEU A 19 9.63 -1.30 7.67
N PHE A 20 8.95 -0.95 6.58
CA PHE A 20 9.19 -1.54 5.27
C PHE A 20 8.88 -0.53 4.17
N GLU A 21 9.65 -0.59 3.08
CA GLU A 21 9.44 0.21 1.88
C GLU A 21 9.50 -0.73 0.67
N GLY A 22 8.58 -0.57 -0.27
CA GLY A 22 8.48 -1.50 -1.39
C GLY A 22 7.63 -1.00 -2.55
N ASN A 23 7.63 -1.79 -3.60
CA ASN A 23 6.79 -1.57 -4.78
C ASN A 23 5.77 -2.70 -4.93
N ARG A 24 4.57 -2.39 -5.40
CA ARG A 24 3.51 -3.38 -5.63
C ARG A 24 2.76 -3.09 -6.92
N ALA A 25 2.47 -4.14 -7.69
CA ALA A 25 1.55 -4.06 -8.81
C ALA A 25 0.11 -4.28 -8.31
N VAL A 26 -0.81 -3.40 -8.69
CA VAL A 26 -2.23 -3.46 -8.31
C VAL A 26 -3.13 -3.32 -9.53
N LEU A 27 -4.29 -3.98 -9.50
CA LEU A 27 -5.33 -3.88 -10.53
C LEU A 27 -6.54 -3.20 -9.92
N VAL A 28 -6.97 -2.10 -10.51
CA VAL A 28 -7.98 -1.22 -9.94
C VAL A 28 -9.21 -1.21 -10.83
N ASN A 29 -10.40 -1.28 -10.24
CA ASN A 29 -11.64 -1.09 -10.97
C ASN A 29 -11.80 0.40 -11.30
N CYS A 30 -11.90 0.72 -12.59
CA CYS A 30 -12.17 2.08 -13.05
C CYS A 30 -13.66 2.23 -13.36
N GLY A 31 -14.19 3.42 -13.04
CA GLY A 31 -15.55 3.85 -13.36
C GLY A 31 -15.76 4.01 -14.87
N GLU A 32 -16.99 4.37 -15.26
CA GLU A 32 -17.30 4.70 -16.65
C GLU A 32 -16.38 5.82 -17.15
N GLY A 33 -15.76 5.62 -18.31
CA GLY A 33 -14.75 6.54 -18.86
C GLY A 33 -13.30 6.26 -18.43
N GLY A 34 -13.06 5.23 -17.60
CA GLY A 34 -11.70 4.82 -17.23
C GLY A 34 -11.02 5.71 -16.20
N PHE A 35 -11.80 6.52 -15.47
CA PHE A 35 -11.34 7.28 -14.31
C PHE A 35 -11.17 6.36 -13.09
N VAL A 36 -10.09 6.57 -12.33
CA VAL A 36 -9.84 5.93 -11.05
C VAL A 36 -10.02 6.99 -9.97
N ASP A 37 -10.88 6.72 -8.98
CA ASP A 37 -10.95 7.57 -7.79
C ASP A 37 -9.67 7.35 -6.95
N PRO A 38 -8.85 8.40 -6.74
CA PRO A 38 -7.63 8.27 -5.95
C PRO A 38 -7.88 7.84 -4.50
N HIS A 39 -9.03 8.17 -3.90
CA HIS A 39 -9.36 7.77 -2.54
C HIS A 39 -9.66 6.28 -2.43
N GLU A 40 -10.43 5.74 -3.37
CA GLU A 40 -10.70 4.29 -3.44
C GLU A 40 -9.41 3.51 -3.72
N LEU A 41 -8.55 4.04 -4.59
CA LEU A 41 -7.22 3.46 -4.86
C LEU A 41 -6.37 3.37 -3.59
N LEU A 42 -6.30 4.47 -2.83
CA LEU A 42 -5.52 4.52 -1.59
C LEU A 42 -6.05 3.52 -0.56
N ASP A 43 -7.37 3.44 -0.38
CA ASP A 43 -8.00 2.55 0.60
C ASP A 43 -7.80 1.05 0.24
N GLU A 44 -7.99 0.69 -1.03
CA GLU A 44 -7.79 -0.68 -1.52
C GLU A 44 -6.33 -1.11 -1.35
N CYS A 45 -5.39 -0.24 -1.73
CA CYS A 45 -3.96 -0.52 -1.63
C CYS A 45 -3.50 -0.64 -0.16
N ASN A 46 -3.96 0.26 0.71
CA ASN A 46 -3.65 0.21 2.13
C ASN A 46 -4.15 -1.10 2.75
N SER A 47 -5.43 -1.44 2.53
CA SER A 47 -6.03 -2.67 3.05
C SER A 47 -5.31 -3.94 2.59
N MET A 48 -4.91 -3.97 1.31
CA MET A 48 -4.16 -5.09 0.72
C MET A 48 -2.78 -5.25 1.36
N ILE A 49 -2.00 -4.17 1.44
CA ILE A 49 -0.64 -4.19 2.00
C ILE A 49 -0.69 -4.55 3.48
N LEU A 50 -1.62 -3.97 4.25
CA LEU A 50 -1.80 -4.28 5.66
C LEU A 50 -2.16 -5.75 5.89
N THR A 51 -2.91 -6.36 4.96
CA THR A 51 -3.25 -7.79 5.05
C THR A 51 -2.04 -8.69 4.81
N GLU A 52 -1.17 -8.33 3.85
CA GLU A 52 0.03 -9.10 3.51
C GLU A 52 1.15 -8.94 4.54
N HIS A 53 1.26 -7.75 5.14
CA HIS A 53 2.40 -7.36 5.98
C HIS A 53 2.05 -7.12 7.45
N LYS A 54 1.02 -7.77 8.00
CA LYS A 54 0.52 -7.54 9.39
C LYS A 54 1.60 -7.50 10.48
N TRP A 55 2.69 -8.27 10.34
CA TRP A 55 3.77 -8.32 11.33
C TRP A 55 5.13 -8.32 10.64
N TRP A 56 6.04 -7.49 11.12
CA TRP A 56 7.39 -7.38 10.57
C TRP A 56 8.48 -7.51 11.63
N ARG A 57 9.60 -8.12 11.26
CA ARG A 57 10.78 -8.22 12.13
C ARG A 57 11.64 -6.97 11.96
N THR A 58 11.74 -6.18 13.01
CA THR A 58 12.58 -4.98 13.03
C THR A 58 14.07 -5.31 13.22
N PRO A 59 14.98 -4.37 12.89
CA PRO A 59 16.42 -4.56 13.06
C PRO A 59 16.84 -4.89 14.50
N ASP A 60 16.07 -4.43 15.50
CA ASP A 60 16.24 -4.77 16.93
C ASP A 60 15.81 -6.21 17.28
N GLY A 61 15.39 -7.00 16.28
CA GLY A 61 14.98 -8.39 16.43
C GLY A 61 13.55 -8.59 16.93
N LYS A 62 12.83 -7.52 17.26
CA LYS A 62 11.43 -7.58 17.70
C LYS A 62 10.48 -7.79 16.52
N LYS A 63 9.26 -8.24 16.80
CA LYS A 63 8.15 -8.19 15.85
C LYS A 63 7.31 -6.96 16.17
N ARG A 64 7.03 -6.15 15.15
CA ARG A 64 6.09 -5.02 15.24
C ARG A 64 4.93 -5.25 14.29
N SER A 65 3.75 -4.81 14.68
CA SER A 65 2.61 -4.74 13.78
C SER A 65 2.88 -3.69 12.71
N VAL A 66 2.34 -3.91 11.51
CA VAL A 66 2.19 -2.84 10.53
C VAL A 66 0.78 -2.32 10.68
N ASP A 67 0.68 -1.03 11.01
CA ASP A 67 -0.58 -0.38 11.40
C ASP A 67 -1.01 0.68 10.40
N GLY A 68 -0.11 1.10 9.52
CA GLY A 68 -0.48 1.92 8.39
C GLY A 68 0.52 1.88 7.25
N VAL A 69 0.09 2.48 6.13
CA VAL A 69 0.78 2.50 4.87
C VAL A 69 0.62 3.89 4.26
N ILE A 70 1.72 4.45 3.78
CA ILE A 70 1.75 5.68 3.00
C ILE A 70 2.11 5.28 1.57
N ILE A 71 1.25 5.64 0.62
CA ILE A 71 1.57 5.52 -0.80
C ILE A 71 2.31 6.79 -1.21
N GLU A 72 3.57 6.62 -1.57
CA GLU A 72 4.50 7.71 -1.92
C GLU A 72 4.40 8.06 -3.41
N SER A 73 4.10 7.08 -4.27
CA SER A 73 3.84 7.34 -5.70
C SER A 73 3.02 6.23 -6.36
N VAL A 74 2.37 6.58 -7.48
CA VAL A 74 1.57 5.68 -8.31
C VAL A 74 1.98 5.89 -9.77
N MET A 75 2.30 4.80 -10.47
CA MET A 75 2.65 4.77 -11.89
C MET A 75 1.68 3.88 -12.64
N LYS A 76 1.07 4.39 -13.71
CA LYS A 76 0.19 3.59 -14.57
C LYS A 76 1.00 2.63 -15.44
N LEU A 77 0.54 1.39 -15.56
CA LEU A 77 1.11 0.37 -16.47
C LEU A 77 0.54 0.49 -17.89
#